data_AF-A0A385SXK6-F1
#
_entry.id   AF-A0A385SXK6-F1
#
_cell.length_a   1.000
_cell.length_b   1.000
_cell.length_c   1.000
_cell.angle_alpha   90.00
_cell.angle_beta   90.00
_cell.angle_gamma   90.00
#
_symmetry.space_group_name_H-M   'P 1'
#
loop_
_entity.id
_entity.type
_entity.pdbx_description
1 polymer ?
#
loop_
_entity_poly.entity_id
_entity_poly.type
_entity_poly.pdbx_seq_one_letter_code
_entity_poly.pdbx_strand_id
1 'polypeptide(L)'
;MTKRRSTGNGKIGFWQAIRDILVMSMNKGQFPVALIGLVVICFVFKMPEKDVSKLVFELLALFKSLHLVGWTLGVVTSIGWLLHSKHQRRMINKEMARISRERNEKQAKLLERELRSSNH
;
A
#
# COMPACT_ATOMS: atom_id res chain seq x y z
N MET A 1 -23.83 4.79 15.79
CA MET A 1 -22.91 5.62 16.62
C MET A 1 -21.47 5.23 16.28
N THR A 2 -20.83 5.96 15.36
CA THR A 2 -19.51 5.61 14.81
C THR A 2 -18.41 6.11 15.75
N LYS A 3 -17.85 5.20 16.56
CA LYS A 3 -16.79 5.48 17.52
C LYS A 3 -15.51 5.88 16.78
N ARG A 4 -15.30 7.19 16.56
CA ARG A 4 -14.00 7.73 16.15
C ARG A 4 -12.98 7.39 17.23
N ARG A 5 -11.97 6.59 16.90
CA ARG A 5 -10.86 6.30 17.82
C ARG A 5 -10.06 7.58 18.03
N SER A 6 -10.00 7.99 19.30
CA SER A 6 -9.13 9.04 19.83
C SER A 6 -7.69 8.82 19.38
N THR A 7 -7.10 9.84 18.75
CA THR A 7 -5.66 9.95 18.48
C THR A 7 -4.93 10.18 19.80
N GLY A 8 -4.52 9.09 20.45
CA GLY A 8 -3.67 9.14 21.63
C GLY A 8 -2.29 9.69 21.27
N ASN A 9 -1.86 10.71 22.01
CA ASN A 9 -0.59 11.40 21.91
C ASN A 9 0.57 10.54 22.45
N GLY A 10 0.73 9.33 21.90
CA GLY A 10 1.82 8.42 22.22
C GLY A 10 2.99 8.70 21.30
N LYS A 11 4.20 8.81 21.85
CA LYS A 11 5.46 8.81 21.08
C LYS A 11 5.38 7.66 20.07
N ILE A 12 5.19 7.99 18.78
CA ILE A 12 5.06 6.96 17.75
C ILE A 12 6.41 6.25 17.70
N GLY A 13 6.43 4.98 18.09
CA GLY A 13 7.64 4.18 18.01
C GLY A 13 8.06 4.02 16.56
N PHE A 14 9.35 4.04 16.26
CA PHE A 14 9.88 3.86 14.91
C PHE A 14 9.27 2.63 14.19
N TRP A 15 9.12 1.53 14.92
CA TRP A 15 8.48 0.30 14.44
C TRP A 15 6.98 0.45 14.13
N GLN A 16 6.26 1.27 14.90
CA GLN A 16 4.86 1.58 14.60
C GLN A 16 4.75 2.44 13.34
N ALA A 17 5.65 3.42 13.17
CA ALA A 17 5.68 4.25 11.97
C ALA A 17 5.95 3.42 10.70
N ILE A 18 6.94 2.51 10.71
CA ILE A 18 7.23 1.63 9.57
C ILE A 18 6.04 0.72 9.27
N ARG A 19 5.47 0.08 10.29
CA ARG A 19 4.29 -0.79 10.11
C ARG A 19 3.13 -0.01 9.50
N ASP A 20 2.86 1.18 10.01
CA ASP A 20 1.72 1.98 9.57
C ASP A 20 1.95 2.51 8.14
N ILE A 21 3.18 2.85 7.76
CA ILE A 21 3.56 3.20 6.38
C ILE A 21 3.38 2.00 5.45
N LEU A 22 3.82 0.80 5.84
CA LEU A 22 3.66 -0.41 5.03
C LEU A 22 2.19 -0.77 4.85
N VAL A 23 1.42 -0.78 5.93
CA VAL A 23 -0.03 -1.06 5.91
C VAL A 23 -0.77 0.00 5.11
N MET A 24 -0.43 1.28 5.27
CA MET A 24 -1.05 2.36 4.50
C MET A 24 -0.65 2.31 3.03
N SER A 25 0.59 1.92 2.69
CA SER A 25 1.02 1.72 1.30
C SER A 25 0.25 0.57 0.64
N MET A 26 0.03 -0.51 1.36
CA MET A 26 -0.73 -1.67 0.89
C MET A 26 -2.21 -1.31 0.68
N ASN A 27 -2.82 -0.62 1.65
CA ASN A 27 -4.22 -0.19 1.57
C ASN A 27 -4.46 0.89 0.49
N LYS A 28 -3.46 1.72 0.18
CA LYS A 28 -3.55 2.76 -0.87
C LYS A 28 -3.12 2.26 -2.26
N GLY A 29 -2.57 1.05 -2.36
CA GLY A 29 -1.99 0.49 -3.58
C GLY A 29 -0.59 1.05 -3.91
N GLN A 30 0.03 1.84 -3.03
CA GLN A 30 1.37 2.44 -3.15
C GLN A 30 2.50 1.50 -2.69
N PHE A 31 2.20 0.21 -2.51
CA PHE A 31 3.17 -0.80 -2.08
C PHE A 31 4.44 -0.86 -2.96
N PRO A 32 4.36 -0.78 -4.30
CA PRO A 32 5.53 -0.64 -5.17
C PRO A 32 6.44 0.54 -4.83
N VAL A 33 5.88 1.69 -4.45
CA VAL A 33 6.67 2.88 -4.07
C VAL A 33 7.39 2.65 -2.74
N ALA A 34 6.70 2.03 -1.77
CA ALA A 34 7.31 1.64 -0.50
C ALA A 34 8.44 0.60 -0.70
N LEU A 35 8.24 -0.35 -1.63
CA LEU A 35 9.23 -1.36 -1.97
C LEU A 35 10.48 -0.76 -2.63
N ILE A 36 10.31 0.19 -3.56
CA ILE A 36 11.43 0.93 -4.16
C ILE A 36 12.21 1.68 -3.08
N GLY A 37 11.53 2.36 -2.15
CA GLY A 37 12.16 3.03 -1.02
C GLY A 37 12.95 2.05 -0.13
N LEU A 38 12.40 0.87 0.16
CA LEU A 38 13.08 -0.18 0.92
C LEU A 38 14.35 -0.67 0.21
N VAL A 39 14.28 -0.91 -1.10
CA VAL A 39 15.43 -1.34 -1.92
C VAL A 39 16.54 -0.28 -1.89
N VAL A 40 16.20 1.00 -2.04
CA VAL A 40 17.17 2.10 -1.94
C VAL A 40 17.84 2.13 -0.56
N ILE A 41 17.06 2.00 0.51
CA ILE A 41 17.60 1.94 1.88
C ILE A 41 18.55 0.74 2.05
N CYS A 42 18.19 -0.43 1.53
CA CYS A 42 19.06 -1.61 1.56
C CYS A 42 20.38 -1.39 0.79
N PHE A 43 20.35 -0.70 -0.34
CA PHE A 43 21.56 -0.34 -1.08
C PHE A 43 22.45 0.63 -0.31
N VAL A 44 21.86 1.66 0.31
CA VAL A 44 22.60 2.63 1.13
C VAL A 44 23.25 1.96 2.34
N PHE A 45 22.55 1.04 3.01
CA PHE A 45 23.11 0.30 4.16
C PHE A 45 24.19 -0.71 3.79
N LYS A 46 24.22 -1.19 2.53
CA LYS A 46 25.15 -2.23 2.08
C LYS A 46 26.38 -1.65 1.35
N MET A 47 26.36 -0.38 0.95
CA MET A 47 27.49 0.25 0.26
C MET A 47 28.48 0.95 1.20
N PRO A 48 29.78 0.94 0.89
CA PRO A 48 30.78 1.78 1.55
C PRO A 48 30.49 3.27 1.33
N GLU A 49 30.75 4.11 2.34
CA GLU A 49 30.44 5.56 2.34
C GLU A 49 31.03 6.33 1.12
N LYS A 50 32.17 5.84 0.63
CA LYS A 50 32.90 6.39 -0.53
C LYS A 50 32.12 6.21 -1.84
N ASP A 51 31.40 5.09 -1.96
CA ASP A 51 30.63 4.74 -3.16
C ASP A 51 29.21 5.31 -3.13
N VAL A 52 28.61 5.45 -1.93
CA VAL A 52 27.29 6.09 -1.77
C VAL A 52 27.32 7.52 -2.30
N SER A 53 28.36 8.27 -1.93
CA SER A 53 28.53 9.66 -2.36
C SER A 53 28.65 9.76 -3.88
N LYS A 54 29.46 8.91 -4.49
CA LYS A 54 29.65 8.84 -5.95
C LYS A 54 28.35 8.48 -6.67
N LEU A 55 27.59 7.54 -6.12
CA LEU A 55 26.34 7.09 -6.70
C LEU A 55 25.23 8.15 -6.62
N VAL A 56 25.18 8.93 -5.54
CA VAL A 56 24.29 10.10 -5.43
C VAL A 56 24.66 11.19 -6.43
N PHE A 57 25.94 11.50 -6.59
CA PHE A 57 26.41 12.48 -7.57
C PHE A 57 26.15 12.03 -9.02
N GLU A 58 26.37 10.76 -9.34
CA GLU A 58 26.04 10.19 -10.65
C GLU A 58 24.53 10.16 -10.90
N LEU A 59 23.72 9.83 -9.89
CA LEU A 59 22.25 9.94 -9.98
C LEU A 59 21.79 11.37 -10.25
N LEU A 60 22.36 12.36 -9.55
CA LEU A 60 22.04 13.78 -9.77
C LEU A 60 22.49 14.26 -11.16
N ALA A 61 23.65 13.79 -11.63
CA ALA A 61 24.14 14.09 -12.98
C ALA A 61 23.24 13.47 -14.07
N LEU A 62 22.80 12.22 -13.88
CA LEU A 62 21.83 11.54 -14.73
C LEU A 62 20.47 12.25 -14.69
N PHE A 63 20.04 12.73 -13.54
CA PHE A 63 18.79 13.50 -13.42
C PHE A 63 18.84 14.80 -14.22
N LYS A 64 20.03 15.42 -14.29
CA LYS A 64 20.25 16.64 -15.06
C LYS A 64 20.22 16.38 -16.57
N SER A 65 20.78 15.27 -17.04
CA SER A 65 20.78 14.92 -18.48
C SER A 65 19.45 14.34 -18.96
N LEU A 66 18.74 13.63 -18.08
CA LEU A 66 17.47 12.99 -18.38
C LEU A 66 16.26 13.91 -18.17
N HIS A 67 16.43 15.22 -17.96
CA HIS A 67 15.31 16.11 -17.62
C HIS A 67 14.09 15.94 -18.55
N LEU A 68 14.28 15.87 -19.88
CA LEU A 68 13.18 15.63 -20.83
C LEU A 68 12.64 14.19 -20.78
N VAL A 69 13.53 13.19 -20.78
CA VAL A 69 13.13 11.76 -20.77
C VAL A 69 12.43 11.40 -19.46
N GLY A 70 12.95 11.88 -18.32
CA GLY A 70 12.42 11.69 -16.98
C GLY A 70 11.07 12.38 -16.77
N TRP A 71 10.86 13.58 -17.32
CA TRP A 71 9.53 14.20 -17.33
C TRP A 71 8.54 13.36 -18.13
N THR A 72 8.93 12.91 -19.32
CA THR A 72 8.05 12.11 -20.19
C THR A 72 7.70 10.77 -19.56
N LEU A 73 8.72 10.06 -19.06
CA LEU A 73 8.56 8.79 -18.35
C LEU A 73 7.79 8.96 -17.04
N GLY A 74 8.03 10.04 -16.30
CA GLY A 74 7.34 10.37 -15.06
C GLY A 74 5.86 10.64 -15.27
N VAL A 75 5.51 11.37 -16.33
CA VAL A 75 4.11 11.62 -16.73
C VAL A 75 3.44 10.32 -17.15
N VAL A 76 4.07 9.53 -18.02
CA VAL A 76 3.51 8.25 -18.50
C VAL A 76 3.33 7.26 -17.34
N THR A 77 4.33 7.14 -16.47
CA THR A 77 4.29 6.27 -15.30
C THR A 77 3.21 6.73 -14.32
N SER A 78 3.07 8.04 -14.08
CA SER A 78 2.02 8.59 -13.21
C SER A 78 0.62 8.34 -13.76
N ILE A 79 0.42 8.53 -15.07
CA ILE A 79 -0.87 8.25 -15.72
C ILE A 79 -1.17 6.75 -15.68
N GLY A 80 -0.20 5.91 -16.05
CA GLY A 80 -0.33 4.44 -15.97
C GLY A 80 -0.65 3.97 -14.56
N TRP A 81 -0.02 4.58 -13.56
CA TRP A 81 -0.28 4.31 -12.15
C TRP A 81 -1.69 4.69 -11.71
N LEU A 82 -2.18 5.88 -12.10
CA LEU A 82 -3.55 6.31 -11.80
C LEU A 82 -4.58 5.36 -12.41
N LEU A 83 -4.37 4.93 -13.66
CA LEU A 83 -5.23 3.97 -14.34
C LEU A 83 -5.18 2.60 -13.66
N HIS A 84 -3.99 2.10 -13.34
CA HIS A 84 -3.79 0.81 -12.69
C HIS A 84 -4.42 0.78 -11.28
N SER A 85 -4.21 1.82 -10.48
CA SER A 85 -4.82 1.95 -9.15
C SER A 85 -6.34 2.00 -9.22
N LYS A 86 -6.90 2.74 -10.20
CA LYS A 86 -8.36 2.78 -10.43
C LYS A 86 -8.90 1.41 -10.85
N HIS A 87 -8.17 0.66 -11.67
CA HIS A 87 -8.56 -0.68 -12.09
C HIS A 87 -8.51 -1.68 -10.93
N GLN A 88 -7.44 -1.69 -10.14
CA GLN A 88 -7.31 -2.55 -8.96
C GLN A 88 -8.46 -2.32 -7.96
N ARG A 89 -8.79 -1.06 -7.64
CA ARG A 89 -9.90 -0.75 -6.74
C ARG A 89 -11.24 -1.29 -7.23
N ARG A 90 -11.49 -1.24 -8.55
CA ARG A 90 -12.72 -1.80 -9.15
C ARG A 90 -12.77 -3.32 -8.99
N MET A 91 -11.66 -4.01 -9.24
CA MET A 91 -11.58 -5.47 -9.11
C MET A 91 -11.74 -5.92 -7.65
N ILE A 92 -11.03 -5.27 -6.72
CA ILE A 92 -11.13 -5.56 -5.29
C ILE A 92 -12.55 -5.36 -4.77
N ASN A 93 -13.21 -4.25 -5.15
CA ASN A 93 -14.58 -4.00 -4.73
C ASN A 93 -15.56 -5.05 -5.25
N LYS A 94 -15.39 -5.53 -6.48
CA LYS A 94 -16.22 -6.62 -7.05
C LYS A 94 -16.02 -7.91 -6.26
N GLU A 95 -14.77 -8.28 -5.99
CA GLU A 95 -14.46 -9.52 -5.27
C GLU A 95 -14.94 -9.46 -3.81
N MET A 96 -14.75 -8.32 -3.15
CA MET A 96 -15.27 -8.08 -1.79
C MET A 96 -16.79 -8.17 -1.75
N ALA A 97 -17.51 -7.63 -2.75
CA ALA A 97 -18.97 -7.76 -2.82
C ALA A 97 -19.42 -9.22 -2.96
N ARG A 98 -18.70 -10.04 -3.75
CA ARG A 98 -18.97 -11.48 -3.87
C ARG A 98 -18.76 -12.18 -2.53
N ILE A 99 -17.61 -11.96 -1.90
CA ILE A 99 -17.27 -12.56 -0.60
C ILE A 99 -18.30 -12.17 0.48
N SER A 100 -18.73 -10.90 0.52
CA SER A 100 -19.75 -10.45 1.47
C SER A 100 -21.10 -11.16 1.27
N ARG A 101 -21.53 -11.39 0.02
CA ARG A 101 -22.74 -12.17 -0.28
C ARG A 101 -22.61 -13.61 0.20
N GLU A 102 -21.50 -14.27 -0.14
CA GLU A 102 -21.24 -15.65 0.31
C GLU A 102 -21.19 -15.78 1.83
N ARG A 103 -20.64 -14.78 2.54
CA ARG A 103 -20.65 -14.77 4.01
C ARG A 103 -22.06 -14.56 4.58
N ASN A 104 -22.84 -13.64 4.03
CA ASN A 104 -24.20 -13.39 4.48
C ASN A 104 -25.09 -14.62 4.29
N GLU A 105 -24.96 -15.33 3.16
CA GLU A 105 -25.70 -16.57 2.90
C GLU A 105 -25.33 -17.67 3.90
N LYS A 106 -24.04 -17.82 4.22
CA LYS A 106 -23.59 -18.79 5.24
C LYS A 106 -24.06 -18.41 6.63
N GLN A 107 -24.04 -17.12 6.99
CA GLN A 107 -24.55 -16.64 8.27
C GLN A 107 -26.06 -16.81 8.40
N ALA A 108 -26.83 -16.54 7.34
CA ALA A 108 -28.27 -16.78 7.32
C ALA A 108 -28.60 -18.25 7.53
N LYS A 109 -27.89 -19.16 6.87
CA LYS A 109 -28.05 -20.62 7.04
C LYS A 109 -27.70 -21.10 8.45
N LEU A 110 -26.64 -20.54 9.05
CA LEU A 110 -26.27 -20.87 10.44
C LEU A 110 -27.31 -20.34 11.43
N LEU A 111 -27.81 -19.12 11.23
CA LEU A 111 -28.83 -18.52 12.08
C LEU A 111 -30.16 -19.29 12.01
N GLU A 112 -30.58 -19.70 10.81
CA GLU A 112 -31.76 -20.55 10.62
C GLU A 112 -31.61 -21.91 11.32
N ARG A 113 -30.41 -22.49 11.28
CA ARG A 113 -30.10 -23.76 11.95
C ARG A 113 -30.10 -23.64 13.48
N GLU A 114 -29.56 -22.56 14.04
CA GLU A 114 -29.62 -22.30 15.49
C GLU A 114 -31.06 -22.04 15.97
N LEU A 115 -31.82 -21.21 15.25
CA LEU A 115 -33.21 -20.92 15.60
C LEU A 115 -34.09 -22.19 15.58
N ARG A 116 -33.82 -23.12 14.64
CA ARG A 116 -34.52 -24.40 14.55
C ARG A 116 -34.07 -25.41 15.61
N SER A 117 -32.83 -25.32 16.11
CA SER A 117 -32.30 -26.14 17.21
C SER A 117 -32.75 -25.66 18.59
N SER A 118 -33.07 -24.37 18.74
CA SER A 118 -33.50 -23.76 20.01
C SER A 118 -35.00 -23.92 20.29
N ASN A 119 -35.76 -24.43 19.31
CA ASN A 119 -37.21 -24.63 19.38
C ASN A 119 -37.62 -26.11 19.61
N HIS A 120 -36.68 -26.93 20.06
CA HIS A 120 -36.86 -28.34 20.44
C HIS A 120 -36.21 -28.58 21.80
#